data_AF-A0A2S8P7N4-F1
#
_entry.id   AF-A0A2S8P7N4-F1
#
_cell.length_a   1.000
_cell.length_b   1.000
_cell.length_c   1.000
_cell.angle_alpha   90.00
_cell.angle_beta   90.00
_cell.angle_gamma   90.00
#
_symmetry.space_group_name_H-M   'P 1'
#
loop_
_entity.id
_entity.type
_entity.pdbx_description
1 polymer ?
#
loop_
_entity_poly.entity_id
_entity_poly.type
_entity_poly.pdbx_seq_one_letter_code
_entity_poly.pdbx_strand_id
1 'polypeptide(L)'
;MKSTLDESQPIFHQIATMIMDDIVEGRLKVEEQVPSTNELSRFYNINPATARKGLQELVDKGIIYKQRGVGMFVSKGAREALLVERKQDFYEEYIKPLLEEARRIHMNEDMIIDLIRGKKDKESEL
;
A
#
# COMPACT_ATOMS: atom_id res chain seq x y z
N MET A 1 5.83 -13.30 2.81
CA MET A 1 5.34 -12.91 4.16
C MET A 1 6.45 -12.23 4.94
N LYS A 2 6.18 -11.02 5.44
CA LYS A 2 7.06 -10.30 6.38
C LYS A 2 7.05 -11.00 7.73
N SER A 3 8.20 -11.11 8.41
CA SER A 3 8.39 -11.98 9.60
C SER A 3 8.03 -11.34 10.94
N THR A 4 7.82 -10.02 11.02
CA THR A 4 7.59 -9.29 12.28
C THR A 4 6.46 -8.29 12.15
N LEU A 5 5.62 -8.20 13.20
CA LEU A 5 4.54 -7.21 13.34
C LEU A 5 5.02 -6.01 14.17
N ASP A 6 4.51 -4.82 13.84
CA ASP A 6 4.77 -3.56 14.55
C ASP A 6 3.75 -3.37 15.68
N GLU A 7 4.19 -3.20 16.92
CA GLU A 7 3.28 -3.03 18.06
C GLU A 7 2.56 -1.67 18.08
N SER A 8 3.04 -0.68 17.32
CA SER A 8 2.44 0.66 17.25
C SER A 8 1.18 0.73 16.38
N GLN A 9 0.89 -0.31 15.60
CA GLN A 9 -0.25 -0.35 14.69
C GLN A 9 -1.19 -1.52 14.97
N PRO A 10 -2.52 -1.37 14.74
CA PRO A 10 -3.45 -2.46 14.90
C PRO A 10 -3.09 -3.67 14.02
N ILE A 11 -2.91 -4.84 14.63
CA ILE A 11 -2.47 -6.07 13.96
C ILE A 11 -3.35 -6.43 12.74
N PHE A 12 -4.67 -6.25 12.84
CA PHE A 12 -5.57 -6.56 11.72
C PHE A 12 -5.27 -5.72 10.47
N HIS A 13 -4.87 -4.47 10.67
CA HIS A 13 -4.53 -3.55 9.58
C HIS A 13 -3.22 -3.98 8.92
N GLN A 14 -2.23 -4.40 9.72
CA GLN A 14 -0.97 -4.93 9.19
C GLN A 14 -1.16 -6.19 8.34
N ILE A 15 -2.11 -7.05 8.68
CA ILE A 15 -2.47 -8.22 7.87
C ILE A 15 -3.05 -7.79 6.53
N ALA A 16 -3.97 -6.83 6.54
CA ALA A 16 -4.55 -6.29 5.31
C ALA A 16 -3.45 -5.69 4.43
N THR A 17 -2.59 -4.84 5.00
CA THR A 17 -1.45 -4.21 4.32
C THR A 17 -0.50 -5.23 3.71
N MET A 18 -0.14 -6.28 4.45
CA MET A 18 0.75 -7.33 3.95
C MET A 18 0.17 -8.03 2.71
N ILE A 19 -1.13 -8.35 2.70
CA ILE A 19 -1.76 -8.98 1.54
C ILE A 19 -1.83 -7.98 0.37
N MET A 20 -2.14 -6.71 0.63
CA MET A 20 -2.12 -5.66 -0.40
C MET A 20 -0.73 -5.49 -1.01
N ASP A 21 0.33 -5.52 -0.20
CA ASP A 21 1.73 -5.50 -0.66
C ASP A 21 2.04 -6.69 -1.55
N ASP A 22 1.69 -7.90 -1.11
CA ASP A 22 1.90 -9.14 -1.87
C ASP A 22 1.16 -9.10 -3.23
N ILE A 23 -0.02 -8.48 -3.32
CA ILE A 23 -0.76 -8.28 -4.59
C ILE A 23 -0.06 -7.24 -5.47
N VAL A 24 0.32 -6.08 -4.91
CA VAL A 24 0.96 -4.99 -5.67
C VAL A 24 2.30 -5.43 -6.26
N GLU A 25 3.08 -6.17 -5.46
CA GLU A 25 4.38 -6.72 -5.85
C GLU A 25 4.25 -7.97 -6.74
N GLY A 26 3.03 -8.46 -6.97
CA GLY A 26 2.74 -9.57 -7.88
C GLY A 26 3.08 -10.96 -7.31
N ARG A 27 3.31 -11.07 -6.00
CA ARG A 27 3.47 -12.35 -5.30
C ARG A 27 2.15 -13.11 -5.17
N LEU A 28 1.04 -12.40 -4.96
CA LEU A 28 -0.31 -12.94 -5.02
C LEU A 28 -0.99 -12.46 -6.31
N LYS A 29 -1.39 -13.41 -7.15
CA LYS A 29 -2.02 -13.13 -8.45
C LYS A 29 -3.53 -13.18 -8.37
N VAL A 30 -4.18 -12.61 -9.38
CA VAL A 30 -5.63 -12.69 -9.56
C VAL A 30 -6.08 -14.16 -9.56
N GLU A 31 -7.19 -14.44 -8.88
CA GLU A 31 -7.71 -15.80 -8.61
C GLU A 31 -6.81 -16.70 -7.75
N GLU A 32 -5.71 -16.20 -7.19
CA GLU A 32 -4.89 -16.95 -6.24
C GLU A 32 -5.50 -16.89 -4.83
N GLN A 33 -5.44 -18.01 -4.12
CA GLN A 33 -5.98 -18.12 -2.78
C GLN A 33 -5.10 -17.34 -1.80
N VAL A 34 -5.71 -16.44 -1.02
CA VAL A 34 -5.00 -15.76 0.06
C VAL A 34 -4.88 -16.69 1.29
N PRO A 35 -3.86 -16.49 2.14
CA PRO A 35 -3.73 -17.25 3.38
C PRO A 35 -5.02 -17.22 4.20
N SER A 36 -5.44 -18.39 4.66
CA SER A 36 -6.62 -18.53 5.50
C SER A 36 -6.41 -17.86 6.86
N THR A 37 -7.52 -17.56 7.54
CA THR A 37 -7.49 -17.05 8.92
C THR A 37 -6.62 -17.91 9.84
N ASN A 38 -6.69 -19.23 9.71
CA ASN A 38 -5.93 -20.15 10.56
C ASN A 38 -4.43 -20.14 10.25
N GLU A 39 -4.06 -20.07 8.97
CA GLU A 39 -2.66 -19.96 8.54
C GLU A 39 -2.05 -18.65 9.05
N LEU A 40 -2.74 -17.53 8.86
CA LEU A 40 -2.31 -16.22 9.36
C LEU A 40 -2.18 -16.21 10.90
N SER A 41 -3.15 -16.80 11.59
CA SER A 41 -3.13 -16.88 13.06
C SER A 41 -1.94 -17.66 13.59
N ARG A 42 -1.63 -18.79 12.95
CA ARG A 42 -0.49 -19.64 13.33
C ARG A 42 0.84 -18.98 12.99
N PHE A 43 0.96 -18.41 11.78
CA PHE A 43 2.19 -17.80 11.32
C PHE A 43 2.59 -16.59 12.16
N TYR A 44 1.62 -15.71 12.46
CA TYR A 44 1.88 -14.49 13.23
C TYR A 44 1.68 -14.66 14.74
N ASN A 45 1.25 -15.83 15.21
CA ASN A 45 0.87 -16.09 16.60
C ASN A 45 -0.16 -15.08 17.15
N ILE A 46 -1.27 -14.90 16.41
CA ILE A 46 -2.32 -13.92 16.72
C ILE A 46 -3.70 -14.57 16.88
N ASN A 47 -4.63 -13.82 17.45
CA ASN A 47 -6.02 -14.26 17.57
C ASN A 47 -6.68 -14.44 16.17
N PRO A 48 -7.34 -15.57 15.87
CA PRO A 48 -8.09 -15.77 14.63
C PRO A 48 -9.15 -14.71 14.31
N ALA A 49 -9.76 -14.11 15.33
CA ALA A 49 -10.68 -13.00 15.12
C ALA A 49 -9.97 -11.77 14.51
N THR A 50 -8.72 -11.52 14.91
CA THR A 50 -7.88 -10.43 14.38
C THR A 50 -7.50 -10.69 12.92
N ALA A 51 -7.07 -11.90 12.60
CA ALA A 51 -6.78 -12.30 11.22
C ALA A 51 -8.03 -12.19 10.33
N ARG A 52 -9.19 -12.63 10.85
CA ARG A 52 -10.47 -12.51 10.15
C ARG A 52 -10.83 -11.05 9.89
N LYS A 53 -10.62 -10.16 10.87
CA LYS A 53 -10.89 -8.74 10.71
C LYS A 53 -10.07 -8.11 9.59
N GLY A 54 -8.77 -8.43 9.50
CA GLY A 54 -7.91 -7.94 8.41
C GLY A 54 -8.34 -8.45 7.04
N LEU A 55 -8.70 -9.73 6.93
CA LEU A 55 -9.25 -10.29 5.69
C LEU A 55 -10.60 -9.66 5.33
N GLN A 56 -11.46 -9.40 6.31
CA GLN A 56 -12.76 -8.78 6.07
C GLN A 56 -12.63 -7.36 5.52
N GLU A 57 -11.65 -6.57 5.99
CA GLU A 57 -11.36 -5.24 5.44
C GLU A 57 -11.06 -5.31 3.93
N LEU A 58 -10.30 -6.32 3.50
CA LEU A 58 -9.99 -6.53 2.08
C LEU A 58 -11.20 -7.00 1.26
N VAL A 59 -12.09 -7.79 1.87
CA VAL A 59 -13.37 -8.18 1.25
C VAL A 59 -14.25 -6.94 1.06
N ASP A 60 -14.35 -6.10 2.09
CA ASP A 60 -15.16 -4.88 2.06
C ASP A 60 -14.63 -3.87 1.02
N LYS A 61 -13.30 -3.80 0.85
CA LYS A 61 -12.65 -3.03 -0.23
C LYS A 61 -12.78 -3.67 -1.62
N GLY A 62 -13.28 -4.91 -1.73
CA GLY A 62 -13.37 -5.65 -2.99
C GLY A 62 -12.03 -6.14 -3.55
N ILE A 63 -10.94 -6.05 -2.77
CA ILE A 63 -9.59 -6.49 -3.16
C ILE A 63 -9.48 -8.02 -3.18
N ILE A 64 -10.19 -8.68 -2.27
CA ILE A 64 -10.35 -10.13 -2.27
C ILE A 64 -11.84 -10.47 -2.24
N TYR A 65 -12.20 -11.68 -2.64
CA TYR A 65 -13.56 -12.17 -2.58
C TYR A 65 -13.62 -13.56 -1.92
N LYS A 66 -14.80 -13.91 -1.40
CA LYS A 66 -15.01 -15.18 -0.70
C LYS A 66 -15.68 -16.21 -1.61
N GLN A 67 -15.11 -17.41 -1.66
CA GLN A 67 -15.74 -18.59 -2.26
C GLN A 67 -16.19 -19.54 -1.16
N ARG A 68 -17.52 -19.77 -1.06
CA ARG A 68 -18.11 -20.57 0.03
C ARG A 68 -17.49 -21.97 0.09
N GLY A 69 -17.02 -22.35 1.28
CA GLY A 69 -16.44 -23.68 1.54
C GLY A 69 -15.02 -23.87 1.02
N VAL A 70 -14.44 -22.91 0.29
CA VAL A 70 -13.12 -23.05 -0.34
C VAL A 70 -12.11 -22.10 0.30
N GLY A 71 -12.39 -20.81 0.35
CA GLY A 71 -11.42 -19.82 0.82
C GLY A 71 -11.74 -18.40 0.37
N MET A 72 -10.70 -17.57 0.39
CA MET A 72 -10.73 -16.20 -0.14
C MET A 72 -9.66 -16.07 -1.22
N PHE A 73 -9.94 -15.27 -2.25
CA PHE A 73 -9.14 -15.19 -3.47
C PHE A 73 -8.98 -13.74 -3.90
N VAL A 74 -7.87 -13.42 -4.56
CA VAL A 74 -7.61 -12.08 -5.08
C VAL A 74 -8.59 -11.75 -6.21
N SER A 75 -9.28 -10.62 -6.09
CA SER A 75 -10.22 -10.15 -7.09
C SER A 75 -9.54 -9.72 -8.39
N LYS A 76 -10.23 -9.90 -9.51
CA LYS A 76 -9.83 -9.26 -10.77
C LYS A 76 -9.81 -7.74 -10.62
N GLY A 77 -8.74 -7.09 -11.06
CA GLY A 77 -8.58 -5.64 -10.94
C GLY A 77 -8.02 -5.16 -9.59
N ALA A 78 -7.78 -6.07 -8.64
CA ALA A 78 -7.31 -5.71 -7.30
C ALA A 78 -5.98 -4.94 -7.32
N ARG A 79 -5.02 -5.42 -8.13
CA ARG A 79 -3.71 -4.77 -8.25
C ARG A 79 -3.82 -3.37 -8.82
N GLU A 80 -4.61 -3.20 -9.86
CA GLU A 80 -4.85 -1.92 -10.51
C GLU A 80 -5.50 -0.93 -9.54
N ALA A 81 -6.52 -1.38 -8.78
CA ALA A 81 -7.16 -0.56 -7.76
C ALA A 81 -6.19 -0.11 -6.67
N LEU A 82 -5.37 -1.02 -6.14
CA LEU A 82 -4.35 -0.70 -5.13
C LEU A 82 -3.27 0.26 -5.64
N LEU A 83 -2.88 0.14 -6.91
CA LEU A 83 -1.93 1.06 -7.53
C LEU A 83 -2.51 2.46 -7.71
N VAL A 84 -3.82 2.58 -7.97
CA VAL A 84 -4.49 3.89 -8.03
C VAL A 84 -4.53 4.53 -6.65
N GLU A 85 -4.93 3.78 -5.60
CA GLU A 85 -4.94 4.25 -4.21
C GLU A 85 -3.54 4.73 -3.79
N ARG A 86 -2.49 3.92 -4.00
CA ARG A 86 -1.11 4.30 -3.66
C ARG A 86 -0.59 5.53 -4.39
N LYS A 87 -0.97 5.72 -5.66
CA LYS A 87 -0.58 6.92 -6.41
C LYS A 87 -1.24 8.18 -5.85
N GLN A 88 -2.49 8.05 -5.41
CA GLN A 88 -3.20 9.15 -4.78
C GLN A 88 -2.58 9.51 -3.43
N ASP A 89 -2.30 8.51 -2.60
CA ASP A 89 -1.64 8.71 -1.30
C ASP A 89 -0.26 9.33 -1.49
N PHE A 90 0.54 8.84 -2.46
CA PHE A 90 1.85 9.41 -2.77
C PHE A 90 1.76 10.89 -3.18
N TYR A 91 0.73 11.25 -3.95
CA TYR A 91 0.51 12.63 -4.33
C TYR A 91 0.18 13.52 -3.12
N GLU A 92 -0.75 13.10 -2.26
CA GLU A 92 -1.15 13.88 -1.08
C GLU A 92 -0.06 13.97 -0.01
N GLU A 93 0.72 12.90 0.20
CA GLU A 93 1.74 12.84 1.26
C GLU A 93 3.08 13.45 0.85
N TYR A 94 3.48 13.35 -0.41
CA TYR A 94 4.82 13.77 -0.86
C TYR A 94 4.77 14.94 -1.84
N ILE A 95 3.98 14.81 -2.90
CA ILE A 95 4.01 15.79 -4.00
C ILE A 95 3.37 17.10 -3.58
N LYS A 96 2.19 17.06 -2.97
CA LYS A 96 1.46 18.27 -2.58
C LYS A 96 2.21 19.09 -1.52
N PRO A 97 2.74 18.51 -0.41
CA PRO A 97 3.53 19.28 0.56
C PRO A 97 4.81 19.86 -0.06
N LEU A 98 5.47 19.12 -0.96
CA LEU A 98 6.64 19.61 -1.69
C LEU A 98 6.30 20.85 -2.53
N LEU A 99 5.20 20.81 -3.29
CA LEU A 99 4.78 21.92 -4.13
C LEU A 99 4.34 23.14 -3.30
N GLU A 100 3.69 22.92 -2.16
CA GLU A 100 3.33 23.98 -1.21
C GLU A 100 4.57 24.68 -0.65
N GLU A 101 5.59 23.91 -0.27
CA GLU A 101 6.83 24.45 0.26
C GLU A 101 7.65 25.18 -0.82
N ALA A 102 7.77 24.60 -2.01
CA ALA A 102 8.43 25.24 -3.14
C ALA A 102 7.82 26.62 -3.46
N ARG A 103 6.49 26.72 -3.41
CA ARG A 103 5.78 28.00 -3.60
C ARG A 103 6.14 29.04 -2.53
N ARG A 104 6.34 28.64 -1.27
CA ARG A 104 6.71 29.55 -0.17
C ARG A 104 8.10 30.16 -0.36
N ILE A 105 9.02 29.42 -0.98
CA ILE A 105 10.39 29.85 -1.23
C ILE A 105 10.59 30.42 -2.65
N HIS A 106 9.49 30.74 -3.35
CA HIS A 106 9.51 31.28 -4.72
C HIS A 106 10.19 30.36 -5.75
N MET A 107 10.19 29.05 -5.50
CA MET A 107 10.67 28.05 -6.43
C MET A 107 9.53 27.62 -7.37
N ASN A 108 9.75 27.76 -8.67
CA ASN A 108 8.77 27.37 -9.68
C ASN A 108 8.90 25.87 -10.06
N GLU A 109 7.94 25.36 -10.82
CA GLU A 109 7.91 23.94 -11.22
C GLU A 109 9.13 23.53 -12.07
N ASP A 110 9.63 24.42 -12.93
CA ASP A 110 10.80 24.14 -13.78
C ASP A 110 12.06 23.92 -12.93
N MET A 111 12.28 24.71 -11.89
CA MET A 111 13.38 24.54 -10.94
C MET A 111 13.29 23.19 -10.22
N ILE A 112 12.09 22.80 -9.77
CA ILE A 112 11.87 21.48 -9.14
C ILE A 112 12.19 20.35 -10.11
N ILE A 113 11.72 20.47 -11.36
CA ILE A 113 11.98 19.48 -12.42
C ILE A 113 13.49 19.38 -12.71
N ASP A 114 14.20 20.50 -12.75
CA ASP A 114 15.64 20.52 -12.97
C ASP A 114 16.41 19.87 -11.80
N LEU A 115 16.00 20.11 -10.55
CA LEU A 115 16.52 19.41 -9.38
C LEU A 115 16.31 17.89 -9.45
N ILE A 116 15.10 17.44 -9.82
CA ILE A 116 14.79 16.00 -10.01
C ILE A 116 15.66 15.39 -11.11
N ARG A 117 15.95 16.15 -12.17
CA ARG A 117 16.82 15.73 -13.28
C ARG A 117 18.32 15.85 -12.95
N GLY A 118 18.68 16.34 -11.77
CA GLY A 118 20.07 16.52 -11.35
C GLY A 118 20.80 17.66 -12.06
N LYS A 119 20.07 18.61 -12.67
CA LYS A 119 20.65 19.82 -13.23
C LYS A 119 20.79 20.83 -12.09
N LYS A 120 22.01 21.29 -11.82
CA LYS A 120 22.23 22.38 -10.86
C LYS A 120 21.75 23.70 -11.44
N ASP A 121 21.08 24.50 -10.62
CA ASP A 121 20.71 25.87 -10.94
C ASP A 121 21.94 26.66 -11.42
N LYS A 122 21.81 27.31 -12.57
CA LYS A 122 22.80 28.27 -13.09
C LYS A 122 22.74 29.62 -12.36
N GLU A 123 21.86 29.80 -11.39
CA GLU A 123 21.66 31.06 -10.66
C GLU A 123 22.59 31.25 -9.45
N SER A 124 23.44 30.27 -9.10
CA SER A 124 24.44 30.43 -8.02
C SER A 124 25.75 31.13 -8.44
N GLU A 125 25.81 31.73 -9.63
CA GLU A 125 27.02 32.43 -10.16
C GLU A 125 26.87 33.96 -10.32
N LEU A 126 25.89 34.60 -9.66
CA LEU A 126 25.76 36.07 -9.64
C LEU A 126 25.88 36.66 -8.24
#